data_AF-A0A7X7C744-F1
#
_entry.id   AF-A0A7X7C744-F1
#
_cell.length_a   1.000
_cell.length_b   1.000
_cell.length_c   1.000
_cell.angle_alpha   90.00
_cell.angle_beta   90.00
_cell.angle_gamma   90.00
#
_symmetry.space_group_name_H-M   'P 1'
#
loop_
_entity.id
_entity.type
_entity.pdbx_description
1 polymer ?
#
loop_
_entity_poly.entity_id
_entity_poly.type
_entity_poly.pdbx_seq_one_letter_code
_entity_poly.pdbx_strand_id
1 'polypeptide(L)'
;MEKRNFRFYAKKLLDYLIRTMNGMAYGLFSTLIIGTIIATIADLVNAQALAELALILKRLTGVGIGIGIAWSLKLDSLRLIAAGIAGGIASGLQIGDPVVEYICIIAAVEVLRLLRWKTPVDIIIIPLLSALVAYGCFLLINQPVSQMMQAIGAFISWAT
;
A
#
# COMPACT_ATOMS: atom_id res chain seq x y z
N MET A 1 28.02 -6.77 25.48
CA MET A 1 27.13 -5.59 25.34
C MET A 1 26.50 -5.50 23.94
N GLU A 2 27.23 -5.90 22.89
CA GLU A 2 26.78 -5.86 21.48
C GLU A 2 25.51 -6.69 21.16
N LYS A 3 25.40 -7.92 21.68
CA LYS A 3 24.19 -8.78 21.50
C LYS A 3 22.89 -8.15 22.04
N ARG A 4 22.98 -7.29 23.06
CA ARG A 4 21.82 -6.61 23.67
C ARG A 4 21.30 -5.49 22.76
N ASN A 5 22.20 -4.79 22.08
CA ASN A 5 21.85 -3.74 21.12
C ASN A 5 21.20 -4.34 19.87
N PHE A 6 21.74 -5.45 19.35
CA PHE A 6 21.16 -6.13 18.19
C PHE A 6 19.71 -6.58 18.42
N ARG A 7 19.42 -7.26 19.55
CA ARG A 7 18.05 -7.70 19.88
C ARG A 7 17.09 -6.53 20.06
N PHE A 8 17.57 -5.39 20.54
CA PHE A 8 16.76 -4.19 20.69
C PHE A 8 16.36 -3.59 19.32
N TYR A 9 17.30 -3.42 18.40
CA TYR A 9 17.01 -2.91 17.05
C TYR A 9 16.12 -3.87 16.25
N ALA A 10 16.39 -5.17 16.33
CA ALA A 10 15.57 -6.19 15.67
C ALA A 10 14.11 -6.15 16.16
N LYS A 11 13.90 -6.04 17.47
CA LYS A 11 12.55 -5.93 18.04
C LYS A 11 11.83 -4.67 17.55
N LYS A 12 12.51 -3.52 17.51
CA LYS A 12 11.94 -2.26 17.04
C LYS A 12 11.54 -2.32 15.56
N LEU A 13 12.35 -2.96 14.72
CA LEU A 13 12.06 -3.15 13.30
C LEU A 13 10.87 -4.10 13.11
N LEU A 14 10.82 -5.19 13.88
CA LEU A 14 9.69 -6.13 13.86
C LEU A 14 8.39 -5.44 14.29
N ASP A 15 8.42 -4.68 15.38
CA ASP A 15 7.27 -3.91 15.88
C ASP A 15 6.79 -2.89 14.83
N TYR A 16 7.70 -2.25 14.11
CA TYR A 16 7.37 -1.34 13.01
C TYR A 16 6.67 -2.08 11.87
N LEU A 17 7.25 -3.19 11.38
CA LEU A 17 6.68 -4.00 10.30
C LEU A 17 5.30 -4.54 10.68
N ILE A 18 5.11 -5.02 11.90
CA ILE A 18 3.81 -5.50 12.37
C ILE A 18 2.78 -4.38 12.33
N ARG A 19 3.14 -3.16 12.76
CA ARG A 19 2.21 -2.01 12.74
C ARG A 19 1.80 -1.65 11.32
N THR A 20 2.76 -1.52 10.41
CA THR A 20 2.48 -1.16 9.02
C THR A 20 1.73 -2.25 8.28
N MET A 21 2.05 -3.53 8.53
CA MET A 21 1.29 -4.64 7.97
C MET A 21 -0.14 -4.71 8.50
N ASN A 22 -0.37 -4.42 9.78
CA ASN A 22 -1.73 -4.28 10.31
C ASN A 22 -2.48 -3.12 9.64
N GLY A 23 -1.80 -1.99 9.42
CA GLY A 23 -2.35 -0.85 8.67
C GLY A 23 -2.76 -1.23 7.24
N MET A 24 -1.89 -1.93 6.52
CA MET A 24 -2.17 -2.47 5.19
C MET A 24 -3.37 -3.43 5.21
N ALA A 25 -3.46 -4.31 6.21
CA ALA A 25 -4.57 -5.23 6.33
C ALA A 25 -5.91 -4.47 6.39
N TYR A 26 -6.03 -3.42 7.20
CA TYR A 26 -7.26 -2.60 7.20
C TYR A 26 -7.59 -2.02 5.82
N GLY A 27 -6.58 -1.57 5.07
CA GLY A 27 -6.72 -1.11 3.70
C GLY A 27 -7.24 -2.21 2.76
N LEU A 28 -6.61 -3.38 2.77
CA LEU A 28 -7.02 -4.53 1.95
C LEU A 28 -8.43 -5.02 2.29
N PHE A 29 -8.75 -5.12 3.58
CA PHE A 29 -10.07 -5.55 4.02
C PHE A 29 -11.15 -4.57 3.56
N SER A 30 -10.95 -3.27 3.73
CA SER A 30 -11.93 -2.25 3.33
C SER A 30 -12.11 -2.08 1.81
N THR A 31 -11.14 -2.52 1.01
CA THR A 31 -11.14 -2.31 -0.45
C THR A 31 -11.22 -3.62 -1.22
N LEU A 32 -10.12 -4.38 -1.29
CA LEU A 32 -9.98 -5.57 -2.12
C LEU A 32 -10.93 -6.68 -1.67
N ILE A 33 -10.94 -7.00 -0.36
CA ILE A 33 -11.75 -8.11 0.16
C ILE A 33 -13.25 -7.79 0.03
N ILE A 34 -13.71 -6.62 0.46
CA ILE A 34 -15.11 -6.21 0.24
C ILE A 34 -15.43 -6.16 -1.25
N GLY A 35 -14.53 -5.64 -2.09
CA GLY A 35 -14.69 -5.62 -3.54
C GLY A 35 -14.84 -7.02 -4.14
N THR A 36 -14.09 -8.02 -3.65
CA THR A 36 -14.26 -9.42 -4.08
C THR A 36 -15.59 -10.01 -3.63
N ILE A 37 -16.03 -9.75 -2.39
CA ILE A 37 -17.32 -10.23 -1.89
C ILE A 37 -18.48 -9.65 -2.72
N ILE A 38 -18.45 -8.34 -3.00
CA ILE A 38 -19.47 -7.69 -3.82
C ILE A 38 -19.45 -8.23 -5.26
N ALA A 39 -18.27 -8.50 -5.83
CA ALA A 39 -18.17 -9.12 -7.16
C ALA A 39 -18.86 -10.49 -7.18
N THR A 40 -18.60 -11.35 -6.19
CA THR A 40 -19.24 -12.67 -6.10
C THR A 40 -20.76 -12.54 -6.00
N ILE A 41 -21.27 -11.57 -5.23
CA ILE A 41 -22.72 -11.33 -5.14
C ILE A 41 -23.26 -10.83 -6.48
N ALA A 42 -22.55 -9.92 -7.16
CA ALA A 42 -22.94 -9.39 -8.47
C ALA A 42 -23.11 -10.51 -9.50
N ASP A 43 -22.19 -11.47 -9.51
CA ASP A 43 -22.22 -12.63 -10.42
C ASP A 43 -23.42 -13.55 -10.11
N LEU A 44 -23.76 -13.74 -8.83
CA LEU A 44 -24.90 -14.56 -8.41
C LEU A 44 -26.26 -13.95 -8.78
N VAL A 45 -26.39 -12.62 -8.66
CA VAL A 45 -27.66 -11.91 -8.93
C VAL A 45 -27.72 -11.29 -10.34
N ASN A 46 -26.65 -11.43 -11.13
CA ASN A 46 -26.50 -10.85 -12.46
C ASN A 46 -26.74 -9.32 -12.48
N ALA A 47 -26.19 -8.61 -11.49
CA ALA A 47 -26.41 -7.18 -11.29
C ALA A 47 -25.18 -6.35 -11.68
N GLN A 48 -25.25 -5.71 -12.85
CA GLN A 48 -24.14 -4.92 -13.41
C GLN A 48 -23.67 -3.78 -12.49
N ALA A 49 -24.59 -3.10 -11.79
CA ALA A 49 -24.25 -2.01 -10.88
C ALA A 49 -23.36 -2.49 -9.69
N LEU A 50 -23.57 -3.71 -9.20
CA LEU A 50 -22.72 -4.28 -8.15
C LEU A 50 -21.34 -4.67 -8.68
N ALA A 51 -21.26 -5.16 -9.91
CA ALA A 51 -19.99 -5.48 -10.55
C ALA A 51 -19.13 -4.22 -10.75
N GLU A 52 -19.74 -3.10 -11.13
CA GLU A 52 -19.06 -1.81 -11.24
C GLU A 52 -18.57 -1.30 -9.88
N LEU A 53 -19.40 -1.37 -8.84
CA LEU A 53 -18.99 -1.02 -7.47
C LEU A 53 -17.81 -1.87 -6.99
N ALA A 54 -17.87 -3.18 -7.23
CA ALA A 54 -16.78 -4.09 -6.91
C ALA A 54 -15.48 -3.71 -7.61
N LEU A 55 -15.54 -3.36 -8.90
CA LEU A 55 -14.37 -2.93 -9.66
C LEU A 55 -13.78 -1.63 -9.12
N ILE A 56 -14.62 -0.65 -8.77
CA ILE A 56 -14.17 0.61 -8.15
C ILE A 56 -13.44 0.31 -6.83
N LEU A 57 -14.01 -0.52 -5.96
CA LEU A 57 -13.38 -0.88 -4.69
C LEU A 57 -12.02 -1.55 -4.87
N LYS A 58 -11.91 -2.49 -5.81
CA LYS A 58 -10.63 -3.18 -6.12
C LYS A 58 -9.58 -2.22 -6.69
N ARG A 59 -9.98 -1.18 -7.44
CA ARG A 59 -9.06 -0.15 -7.95
C ARG A 59 -8.60 0.82 -6.88
N LEU A 60 -9.39 0.99 -5.82
CA LEU A 60 -9.02 1.83 -4.67
C LEU A 60 -8.10 1.13 -3.67
N THR A 61 -7.67 -0.10 -3.93
CA THR A 61 -6.87 -0.90 -3.00
C THR A 61 -5.59 -0.21 -2.56
N GLY A 62 -4.77 0.28 -3.49
CA GLY A 62 -3.56 1.02 -3.13
C GLY A 62 -3.86 2.23 -2.26
N VAL A 63 -4.92 2.99 -2.56
CA VAL A 63 -5.33 4.16 -1.75
C VAL A 63 -5.71 3.72 -0.34
N GLY A 64 -6.48 2.65 -0.20
CA GLY A 64 -6.86 2.07 1.09
C GLY A 64 -5.65 1.62 1.90
N ILE A 65 -4.70 0.92 1.27
CA ILE A 65 -3.44 0.49 1.91
C ILE A 65 -2.63 1.72 2.34
N GLY A 66 -2.53 2.74 1.50
CA GLY A 66 -1.81 3.99 1.77
C GLY A 66 -2.33 4.69 3.03
N ILE A 67 -3.65 4.87 3.10
CA ILE A 67 -4.32 5.46 4.25
C ILE A 67 -4.15 4.58 5.50
N GLY A 68 -4.34 3.26 5.37
CA GLY A 68 -4.24 2.31 6.48
C GLY A 68 -2.85 2.27 7.10
N ILE A 69 -1.79 2.23 6.28
CA ILE A 69 -0.40 2.29 6.74
C ILE A 69 -0.14 3.63 7.44
N ALA A 70 -0.49 4.76 6.81
CA ALA A 70 -0.27 6.07 7.40
C ALA A 70 -0.99 6.28 8.73
N TRP A 71 -2.22 5.77 8.83
CA TRP A 71 -3.01 5.79 10.04
C TRP A 71 -2.38 4.94 11.16
N SER A 72 -1.93 3.72 10.84
CA SER A 72 -1.22 2.85 11.80
C SER A 72 0.07 3.48 12.34
N LEU A 73 0.68 4.33 11.51
CA LEU A 73 1.90 5.09 11.79
C LEU A 73 1.64 6.45 12.46
N LYS A 74 0.37 6.79 12.75
CA LYS A 74 -0.08 8.02 13.38
C LYS A 74 0.43 9.30 12.67
N LEU A 75 0.41 9.29 11.34
CA LEU A 75 0.79 10.46 10.54
C LEU A 75 -0.30 11.55 10.59
N ASP A 76 0.14 12.82 10.56
CA ASP A 76 -0.76 13.97 10.49
C ASP A 76 -1.61 13.97 9.21
N SER A 77 -2.76 14.64 9.24
CA SER A 77 -3.81 14.58 8.19
C SER A 77 -3.28 14.71 6.76
N LEU A 78 -2.41 15.69 6.48
CA LEU A 78 -1.89 15.89 5.11
C LEU A 78 -0.95 14.76 4.65
N ARG A 79 -0.08 14.26 5.54
CA ARG A 79 0.82 13.13 5.23
C ARG A 79 0.03 11.83 5.06
N LEU A 80 -1.06 11.67 5.81
CA LEU A 80 -1.98 10.54 5.67
C LEU A 80 -2.67 10.54 4.31
N ILE A 81 -3.21 11.68 3.88
CA ILE A 81 -3.82 11.81 2.56
C ILE A 81 -2.78 11.56 1.45
N ALA A 82 -1.57 12.12 1.62
CA ALA A 82 -0.48 11.91 0.66
C ALA A 82 -0.08 10.43 0.54
N ALA A 83 -0.06 9.67 1.63
CA ALA A 83 0.19 8.23 1.58
C ALA A 83 -0.89 7.47 0.78
N GLY A 84 -2.16 7.90 0.87
CA GLY A 84 -3.23 7.38 0.00
C GLY A 84 -2.96 7.64 -1.48
N ILE A 85 -2.48 8.84 -1.83
CA ILE A 85 -2.07 9.18 -3.20
C ILE A 85 -0.91 8.30 -3.66
N ALA A 86 0.12 8.12 -2.82
CA ALA A 86 1.24 7.23 -3.10
C ALA A 86 0.77 5.79 -3.39
N GLY A 87 -0.19 5.29 -2.61
CA GLY A 87 -0.77 3.98 -2.82
C GLY A 87 -1.50 3.85 -4.15
N GLY A 88 -2.36 4.82 -4.51
CA GLY A 88 -3.04 4.81 -5.81
C GLY A 88 -2.09 4.89 -7.00
N ILE A 89 -0.98 5.62 -6.87
CA ILE A 89 0.09 5.65 -7.88
C ILE A 89 0.79 4.30 -7.98
N ALA A 90 1.08 3.67 -6.84
CA ALA A 90 1.74 2.35 -6.80
C ALA A 90 0.87 1.23 -7.40
N SER A 91 -0.45 1.39 -7.44
CA SER A 91 -1.35 0.47 -8.16
C SER A 91 -1.31 0.65 -9.68
N GLY A 92 -0.60 1.66 -10.21
CA GLY A 92 -0.62 2.00 -11.63
C GLY A 92 -2.02 2.37 -12.15
N LEU A 93 -2.92 2.83 -11.27
CA LEU A 93 -4.34 3.06 -11.53
C LEU A 93 -5.14 1.80 -11.96
N GLN A 94 -4.59 0.61 -11.73
CA GLN A 94 -5.23 -0.67 -11.94
C GLN A 94 -5.49 -1.37 -10.59
N ILE A 95 -5.84 -2.65 -10.62
CA ILE A 95 -5.79 -3.49 -9.43
C ILE A 95 -4.31 -3.85 -9.24
N GLY A 96 -3.64 -3.14 -8.33
CA GLY A 96 -2.22 -3.29 -8.10
C GLY A 96 -1.88 -4.51 -7.24
N ASP A 97 -0.59 -4.84 -7.21
CA ASP A 97 -0.04 -5.87 -6.32
C ASP A 97 0.16 -5.27 -4.91
N PRO A 98 -0.49 -5.80 -3.87
CA PRO A 98 -0.38 -5.28 -2.51
C PRO A 98 1.06 -5.21 -2.00
N VAL A 99 1.96 -6.08 -2.47
CA VAL A 99 3.38 -6.09 -2.09
C VAL A 99 4.10 -4.90 -2.70
N VAL A 100 3.87 -4.61 -3.98
CA VAL A 100 4.42 -3.43 -4.67
C VAL A 100 3.90 -2.17 -4.00
N GLU A 101 2.59 -2.10 -3.76
CA GLU A 101 1.93 -0.97 -3.10
C GLU A 101 2.53 -0.72 -1.72
N TYR A 102 2.66 -1.75 -0.89
CA TYR A 102 3.25 -1.66 0.44
C TYR A 102 4.66 -1.07 0.40
N ILE A 103 5.55 -1.58 -0.46
CA ILE A 103 6.93 -1.11 -0.56
C ILE A 103 6.98 0.36 -0.99
N CYS A 104 6.20 0.73 -2.01
CA CYS A 104 6.15 2.10 -2.53
C CYS A 104 5.61 3.09 -1.50
N ILE A 105 4.56 2.71 -0.77
CA ILE A 105 3.96 3.54 0.28
C ILE A 105 4.94 3.73 1.44
N ILE A 106 5.61 2.67 1.90
CA ILE A 106 6.62 2.78 2.98
C ILE A 106 7.75 3.72 2.55
N ALA A 107 8.26 3.57 1.32
CA ALA A 107 9.28 4.48 0.79
C ALA A 107 8.81 5.93 0.79
N ALA A 108 7.61 6.21 0.28
CA ALA A 108 7.03 7.55 0.28
C ALA A 108 6.84 8.11 1.70
N VAL A 109 6.26 7.30 2.61
CA VAL A 109 6.00 7.70 4.00
C VAL A 109 7.29 8.02 4.75
N GLU A 110 8.34 7.21 4.58
CA GLU A 110 9.61 7.47 5.25
C GLU A 110 10.27 8.75 4.72
N VAL A 111 10.19 9.05 3.42
CA VAL A 111 10.63 10.36 2.89
C VAL A 111 9.82 11.51 3.50
N LEU A 112 8.49 11.37 3.60
CA LEU A 112 7.64 12.42 4.18
C LEU A 112 7.87 12.65 5.68
N ARG A 113 8.36 11.64 6.41
CA ARG A 113 8.73 11.74 7.83
C ARG A 113 10.01 12.53 8.04
N LEU A 114 10.90 12.60 7.03
CA LEU A 114 12.11 13.42 7.09
C LEU A 114 11.79 14.92 6.99
N LEU A 115 10.64 15.28 6.41
CA LEU A 115 10.17 16.66 6.33
C LEU A 115 9.63 17.11 7.70
N ARG A 116 10.46 17.86 8.44
CA ARG A 116 10.13 18.37 9.78
C ARG A 116 9.40 19.72 9.79
N TRP A 117 9.20 20.31 8.62
CA TRP A 117 8.77 21.69 8.51
C TRP A 117 7.24 21.77 8.66
N LYS A 118 6.76 22.94 9.10
CA LYS A 118 5.34 23.30 9.16
C LYS A 118 5.18 24.67 8.51
N THR A 119 5.33 24.72 7.20
CA THR A 119 5.18 25.94 6.41
C THR A 119 3.92 25.87 5.53
N PRO A 120 3.35 27.02 5.11
CA PRO A 120 2.24 27.02 4.15
C PRO A 120 2.56 26.32 2.83
N VAL A 121 3.86 26.24 2.48
CA VAL A 121 4.33 25.59 1.24
C VAL A 121 4.20 24.06 1.33
N ASP A 122 4.11 23.50 2.53
CA ASP A 122 4.03 22.05 2.76
C ASP A 122 2.77 21.43 2.14
N ILE A 123 1.71 22.21 1.94
CA ILE A 123 0.47 21.77 1.27
C ILE A 123 0.72 21.31 -0.17
N ILE A 124 1.74 21.87 -0.83
CA ILE A 124 2.14 21.50 -2.20
C ILE A 124 3.26 20.46 -2.15
N ILE A 125 4.26 20.68 -1.28
CA ILE A 125 5.47 19.86 -1.25
C ILE A 125 5.17 18.42 -0.80
N ILE A 126 4.32 18.23 0.21
CA ILE A 126 4.05 16.88 0.75
C ILE A 126 3.38 15.98 -0.30
N PRO A 127 2.26 16.37 -0.94
CA PRO A 127 1.67 15.54 -2.00
C PRO A 127 2.62 15.32 -3.18
N LEU A 128 3.36 16.37 -3.59
CA LEU A 128 4.30 16.28 -4.72
C LEU A 128 5.41 15.26 -4.45
N LEU A 129 6.08 15.36 -3.31
CA LEU A 129 7.15 14.42 -2.94
C LEU A 129 6.61 13.00 -2.76
N SER A 130 5.44 12.86 -2.16
CA SER A 130 4.79 11.56 -2.01
C SER A 130 4.55 10.89 -3.36
N ALA A 131 4.03 11.64 -4.33
CA ALA A 131 3.77 11.16 -5.67
C ALA A 131 5.06 10.80 -6.42
N LEU A 132 6.08 11.67 -6.38
CA LEU A 132 7.36 11.45 -7.07
C LEU A 132 8.10 10.23 -6.51
N VAL A 133 8.16 10.09 -5.18
CA VAL A 133 8.83 8.95 -4.54
C VAL A 133 8.07 7.66 -4.81
N ALA A 134 6.73 7.68 -4.70
CA ALA A 134 5.93 6.49 -4.97
C ALA A 134 6.06 6.04 -6.43
N TYR A 135 5.98 6.97 -7.39
CA TYR A 135 6.14 6.65 -8.81
C TYR A 135 7.55 6.16 -9.14
N GLY A 136 8.58 6.82 -8.62
CA GLY A 136 9.96 6.39 -8.80
C GLY A 136 10.21 4.99 -8.21
N CYS A 137 9.66 4.70 -7.03
CA CYS A 137 9.73 3.39 -6.42
C CYS A 137 8.96 2.34 -7.23
N PHE A 138 7.77 2.67 -7.72
CA PHE A 138 6.95 1.79 -8.55
C PHE A 138 7.70 1.37 -9.82
N LEU A 139 8.35 2.29 -10.52
CA LEU A 139 9.13 1.98 -11.73
C LEU A 139 10.26 0.97 -11.46
N LEU A 140 10.83 0.98 -10.26
CA LEU A 140 11.93 0.10 -9.88
C LEU A 140 11.43 -1.26 -9.34
N ILE A 141 10.32 -1.28 -8.60
CA ILE A 141 9.87 -2.43 -7.82
C ILE A 141 8.81 -3.27 -8.55
N ASN A 142 7.98 -2.65 -9.40
CA ASN A 142 6.84 -3.33 -10.03
C ASN A 142 7.28 -4.56 -10.86
N GLN A 143 8.27 -4.40 -11.74
CA GLN A 143 8.76 -5.49 -12.59
C GLN A 143 9.40 -6.64 -11.79
N PRO A 144 10.38 -6.40 -10.89
CA PRO A 144 10.96 -7.47 -10.07
C PRO A 144 9.93 -8.26 -9.26
N VAL A 145 8.97 -7.55 -8.64
CA VAL A 145 7.94 -8.22 -7.81
C VAL A 145 6.98 -9.02 -8.68
N SER A 146 6.56 -8.49 -9.83
CA SER A 146 5.70 -9.21 -10.76
C SER A 146 6.35 -10.51 -11.26
N GLN A 147 7.64 -10.47 -11.61
CA GLN A 147 8.40 -11.66 -12.02
C GLN A 147 8.49 -12.69 -10.89
N MET A 148 8.70 -12.23 -9.65
CA MET A 148 8.70 -13.11 -8.48
C MET A 148 7.33 -13.78 -8.27
N MET A 149 6.23 -13.03 -8.36
CA MET A 149 4.88 -13.59 -8.24
C MET A 149 4.57 -14.59 -9.35
N GLN A 150 4.99 -14.31 -10.59
CA GLN A 150 4.86 -15.24 -11.70
C GLN A 150 5.68 -16.52 -11.47
N ALA A 151 6.91 -16.40 -10.96
CA ALA A 151 7.75 -17.56 -10.64
C ALA A 151 7.12 -18.44 -9.56
N ILE A 152 6.55 -17.84 -8.52
CA ILE A 152 5.80 -18.56 -7.48
C ILE A 152 4.59 -19.26 -8.09
N GLY A 153 3.82 -18.56 -8.94
CA GLY A 153 2.68 -19.14 -9.64
C GLY A 153 3.05 -20.33 -10.53
N ALA A 154 4.14 -20.21 -11.30
CA ALA A 154 4.66 -21.27 -12.15
C ALA A 154 5.14 -22.48 -11.32
N PHE A 155 5.80 -22.23 -10.19
CA PHE A 155 6.21 -23.29 -9.27
C PHE A 155 5.02 -24.05 -8.69
N ILE A 156 3.98 -23.33 -8.25
CA ILE A 156 2.74 -23.94 -7.74
C ILE A 156 2.05 -24.76 -8.84
N SER A 157 1.97 -24.21 -10.06
CA SER A 157 1.38 -24.89 -11.22
C SER A 157 2.18 -26.10 -11.69
N TRP A 158 3.49 -26.14 -11.46
CA TRP A 158 4.32 -27.31 -11.74
C TRP A 158 4.13 -28.40 -10.69
N ALA A 159 3.87 -28.01 -9.43
CA ALA A 159 3.71 -28.92 -8.31
C ALA A 159 2.30 -29.54 -8.19
N THR A 160 1.31 -29.00 -8.90
CA THR A 160 -0.10 -29.46 -8.89
C THR A 160 -0.43 -30.14 -10.21
#